data_AF-A0A946NFQ3-F1
#
_entry.id   AF-A0A946NFQ3-F1
#
_cell.length_a   1.000
_cell.length_b   1.000
_cell.length_c   1.000
_cell.angle_alpha   90.00
_cell.angle_beta   90.00
_cell.angle_gamma   90.00
#
_symmetry.space_group_name_H-M   'P 1'
#
loop_
_entity.id
_entity.type
_entity.pdbx_description
1 polymer ?
#
loop_
_entity_poly.entity_id
_entity_poly.type
_entity_poly.pdbx_seq_one_letter_code
_entity_poly.pdbx_strand_id
1 'polypeptide(L)' 'ERVVRTLRDWNVRIDESLFLGGLSKGDFLNSFGADVFFDDQQNHCSSAREYVATGHVPHGVSNE' A
#
# COMPACT_ATOMS: atom_id res chain seq x y z
N GLU A 1 -10.87 11.54 4.74
CA GLU A 1 -9.60 12.15 4.26
C GLU A 1 -8.59 12.30 5.42
N ARG A 2 -8.23 11.20 6.12
CA ARG A 2 -7.23 11.24 7.22
C ARG A 2 -5.83 10.92 6.71
N VAL A 3 -5.69 9.87 5.89
CA VAL A 3 -4.39 9.37 5.38
C VAL A 3 -3.60 10.43 4.60
N VAL A 4 -4.26 11.15 3.67
CA VAL A 4 -3.58 12.16 2.84
C VAL A 4 -3.07 13.33 3.69
N ARG A 5 -3.82 13.72 4.74
CA ARG A 5 -3.39 14.78 5.66
C ARG A 5 -2.17 14.35 6.47
N THR A 6 -2.21 13.15 7.06
CA THR A 6 -1.08 12.59 7.81
C THR A 6 0.19 12.51 6.97
N LEU A 7 0.10 12.00 5.74
CA LEU A 7 1.25 11.88 4.85
C LEU A 7 1.81 13.27 4.45
N ARG A 8 0.94 14.26 4.22
CA ARG A 8 1.38 15.64 3.97
C ARG A 8 2.04 16.29 5.18
N ASP A 9 1.51 16.07 6.39
CA ASP A 9 2.11 16.57 7.64
C ASP A 9 3.50 15.97 7.87
N TRP A 10 3.73 14.72 7.42
CA TRP A 10 5.05 14.08 7.41
C TRP A 10 5.92 14.49 6.22
N ASN A 11 5.45 15.42 5.39
CA ASN A 11 6.12 15.90 4.19
C ASN A 11 6.44 14.80 3.17
N VAL A 12 5.57 13.78 3.08
CA VAL A 12 5.62 12.74 2.05
C VAL A 12 4.98 13.29 0.77
N ARG A 13 5.75 13.30 -0.32
CA ARG A 13 5.24 13.65 -1.66
C ARG A 13 4.35 12.50 -2.17
N ILE A 14 3.12 12.82 -2.55
CA ILE A 14 2.17 11.87 -3.14
C ILE A 14 1.92 12.30 -4.58
N ASP A 15 2.24 11.43 -5.53
CA ASP A 15 1.90 11.62 -6.94
C ASP A 15 0.44 11.26 -7.20
N GLU A 16 0.02 10.07 -6.77
CA GLU A 16 -1.34 9.56 -6.98
C GLU A 16 -1.87 8.85 -5.72
N SER A 17 -3.19 8.90 -5.52
CA SER A 17 -3.88 8.15 -4.46
C SER A 17 -5.13 7.49 -5.01
N LEU A 18 -5.27 6.18 -4.79
CA LEU A 18 -6.30 5.37 -5.42
C LEU A 18 -7.06 4.55 -4.37
N PHE A 19 -8.38 4.41 -4.56
CA PHE A 19 -9.23 3.53 -3.77
C PHE A 19 -9.69 2.39 -4.67
N LEU A 20 -9.21 1.17 -4.39
CA LEU A 20 -9.42 0.02 -5.27
C LEU A 20 -10.81 -0.64 -5.11
N GLY A 21 -11.64 -0.23 -4.14
CA GLY A 21 -13.03 -0.69 -4.03
C GLY A 21 -13.22 -2.22 -3.90
N GLY A 22 -12.20 -2.95 -3.44
CA GLY A 22 -12.21 -4.42 -3.35
C GLY A 22 -11.55 -5.14 -4.54
N LEU A 23 -11.02 -4.42 -5.53
CA LEU A 23 -10.20 -5.01 -6.59
C LEU A 23 -8.93 -5.68 -6.03
N SER A 24 -8.46 -6.70 -6.74
CA SER A 24 -7.20 -7.39 -6.47
C SER A 24 -6.03 -6.41 -6.50
N LYS A 25 -5.29 -6.32 -5.39
CA LYS A 25 -4.09 -5.47 -5.28
C LYS A 25 -2.98 -5.95 -6.22
N GLY A 26 -2.79 -7.27 -6.34
CA GLY A 26 -1.72 -7.85 -7.17
C GLY A 26 -1.84 -7.45 -8.65
N ASP A 27 -3.02 -7.65 -9.24
CA ASP A 27 -3.27 -7.33 -10.66
C ASP A 27 -3.13 -5.82 -10.94
N PHE A 28 -3.61 -4.99 -10.00
CA PHE A 28 -3.44 -3.55 -10.07
C PHE A 28 -1.96 -3.16 -10.03
N LEU A 29 -1.21 -3.66 -9.03
CA LEU A 29 0.22 -3.33 -8.85
C LEU A 29 1.06 -3.77 -10.05
N ASN A 30 0.75 -4.93 -10.64
CA ASN A 30 1.39 -5.40 -11.87
C ASN A 30 1.11 -4.46 -13.05
N SER A 31 -0.16 -4.08 -13.25
CA SER A 31 -0.58 -3.20 -14.34
C SER A 31 -0.07 -1.78 -14.19
N PHE A 32 0.02 -1.30 -12.95
CA PHE A 32 0.60 0.00 -12.59
C PHE A 32 2.12 0.04 -12.79
N GLY A 33 2.79 -1.13 -12.81
CA GLY A 33 4.24 -1.23 -12.91
C GLY A 33 4.94 -0.81 -11.61
N ALA A 34 4.40 -1.22 -10.46
CA ALA A 34 4.98 -0.90 -9.16
C ALA A 34 6.34 -1.59 -8.97
N ASP A 35 7.35 -0.85 -8.49
CA ASP A 35 8.65 -1.43 -8.13
C ASP A 35 8.64 -2.08 -6.74
N VAL A 36 7.91 -1.48 -5.79
CA VAL A 36 7.84 -1.93 -4.40
C VAL A 36 6.45 -1.72 -3.81
N PHE A 37 6.03 -2.65 -2.96
CA PHE A 37 4.75 -2.59 -2.25
C PHE A 37 4.93 -2.90 -0.75
N PHE A 38 4.27 -2.11 0.10
CA PHE A 38 4.25 -2.29 1.55
C PHE A 38 2.81 -2.35 2.06
N ASP A 39 2.51 -3.33 2.90
CA ASP A 39 1.21 -3.48 3.55
C ASP A 39 1.39 -4.15 4.91
N ASP A 40 0.45 -3.91 5.81
CA ASP A 40 0.49 -4.48 7.15
C ASP A 40 -0.29 -5.79 7.25
N GLN A 41 -1.11 -6.14 6.26
CA GLN A 41 -1.85 -7.40 6.26
C GLN A 41 -1.12 -8.47 5.44
N GLN A 42 -0.92 -9.63 6.07
CA GLN A 42 -0.19 -10.74 5.46
C GLN A 42 -0.85 -11.26 4.18
N ASN A 43 -2.19 -11.27 4.11
CA ASN A 43 -2.96 -11.68 2.94
C ASN A 43 -2.68 -10.78 1.71
N HIS A 44 -2.63 -9.46 1.90
CA HIS A 44 -2.28 -8.51 0.83
C HIS A 44 -0.85 -8.74 0.36
N CYS A 45 0.08 -8.94 1.30
CA CYS A 45 1.48 -9.18 0.96
C CYS A 45 1.65 -10.49 0.18
N SER A 46 0.98 -11.56 0.60
CA SER A 46 1.02 -12.85 -0.09
C SER A 46 0.48 -12.79 -1.52
N SER A 47 -0.56 -11.97 -1.77
CA SER A 47 -1.09 -11.77 -3.11
C SER A 47 -0.20 -10.88 -3.98
N ALA A 48 0.38 -9.82 -3.41
CA ALA A 48 1.18 -8.85 -4.17
C ALA A 48 2.59 -9.38 -4.52
N ARG A 49 3.19 -10.24 -3.67
CA ARG A 49 4.57 -10.72 -3.85
C ARG A 49 4.80 -11.56 -5.11
N GLU A 50 3.74 -12.04 -5.75
CA GLU A 50 3.82 -12.73 -7.03
C GLU A 50 4.12 -11.78 -8.20
N TYR A 51 3.87 -10.48 -8.01
CA TYR A 51 3.93 -9.45 -9.05
C TYR A 51 4.96 -8.35 -8.77
N VAL A 52 5.15 -7.98 -7.49
CA VAL A 52 5.98 -6.84 -7.08
C VAL A 52 6.80 -7.17 -5.84
N ALA A 53 7.99 -6.58 -5.71
CA ALA A 53 8.80 -6.70 -4.51
C ALA A 53 8.00 -6.20 -3.30
N THR A 54 7.71 -7.10 -2.36
CA THR A 54 6.71 -6.85 -1.31
C THR A 54 7.32 -6.96 0.08
N GLY A 55 7.13 -5.91 0.89
CA GLY A 55 7.51 -5.87 2.30
C GLY A 55 6.28 -5.90 3.21
N HIS A 56 6.16 -6.93 4.05
CA HIS A 56 5.18 -6.94 5.13
C HIS A 56 5.66 -6.01 6.25
N VAL A 57 4.84 -5.04 6.61
CA VAL A 57 5.09 -4.14 7.74
C VAL A 57 4.43 -4.77 8.96
N PRO A 58 5.19 -5.27 9.95
CA PRO A 58 4.60 -5.81 11.16
C PRO A 58 3.72 -4.74 11.80
N HIS A 59 2.49 -5.09 12.18
CA HIS A 59 1.59 -4.15 12.84
C HIS A 59 2.31 -3.52 14.04
N GLY A 60 2.53 -2.21 13.97
CA GLY A 60 3.12 -1.41 15.04
C GLY A 60 2.09 -1.04 16.10
N VAL A 61 2.30 0.11 16.73
CA VAL A 61 1.36 0.68 17.71
C VAL A 61 0.01 0.94 17.03
N SER A 62 -1.08 0.42 17.63
CA SER A 62 -2.43 0.78 17.22
C SER A 62 -2.62 2.29 17.36
N ASN A 63 -2.94 2.97 16.26
CA ASN A 63 -3.30 4.39 16.31
C ASN A 63 -4.69 4.53 16.96
N GLU A 64 -4.80 5.36 17.99
CA GLU A 64 -6.09 5.82 18.55
C GLU A 64 -6.83 6.79 17.60
#